data_AF-A0A0H2UVQ5-F1
#
_entry.id   AF-A0A0H2UVQ5-F1
#
_cell.length_a   1.000
_cell.length_b   1.000
_cell.length_c   1.000
_cell.angle_alpha   90.00
_cell.angle_beta   90.00
_cell.angle_gamma   90.00
#
_symmetry.space_group_name_H-M   'P 1'
#
loop_
_entity.id
_entity.type
_entity.pdbx_description
1 polymer ?
#
loop_
_entity_poly.entity_id
_entity_poly.type
_entity_poly.pdbx_seq_one_letter_code
_entity_poly.pdbx_strand_id
1 'polypeptide(L)'
;MSNINSTRKSSYSHLSATERGEIAAYLKMGKKPVEIARLLGRHCSTICREIKRGSVDQVKDKNGKQTFFNAYFADSGQRVY
;
A
#
# COMPACT_ATOMS: atom_id res chain seq x y z
N MET A 1 14.10 -23.18 -12.31
CA MET A 1 13.96 -21.80 -11.79
C MET A 1 14.03 -21.85 -10.28
N SER A 2 15.14 -21.40 -9.70
CA SER A 2 15.44 -21.54 -8.27
C SER A 2 14.64 -20.53 -7.46
N ASN A 3 13.65 -20.99 -6.69
CA ASN A 3 12.86 -20.15 -5.80
C ASN A 3 13.67 -19.88 -4.51
N ILE A 4 14.33 -18.72 -4.47
CA ILE A 4 15.18 -18.31 -3.34
C ILE A 4 14.28 -17.77 -2.21
N ASN A 5 13.58 -18.67 -1.50
CA ASN A 5 12.82 -18.30 -0.30
C ASN A 5 13.80 -18.07 0.87
N SER A 6 14.45 -16.91 0.89
CA SER A 6 15.28 -16.48 2.02
C SER A 6 14.38 -16.09 3.19
N THR A 7 14.21 -16.99 4.16
CA THR A 7 13.52 -16.72 5.43
C THR A 7 14.45 -15.97 6.39
N ARG A 8 14.94 -14.79 5.99
CA ARG A 8 15.52 -13.87 6.98
C ARG A 8 14.41 -13.56 7.99
N LYS A 9 14.68 -13.76 9.28
CA LYS A 9 13.76 -13.40 10.36
C LYS A 9 13.53 -11.89 10.34
N SER A 10 12.63 -11.41 9.48
CA SER A 10 12.01 -10.10 9.63
C SER A 10 11.17 -10.20 10.88
N SER A 11 11.53 -9.48 11.93
CA SER A 11 10.59 -9.26 13.02
C SER A 11 9.30 -8.70 12.40
N TYR A 12 8.16 -9.28 12.79
CA TYR A 12 6.87 -8.79 12.35
C TYR A 12 6.66 -7.41 12.98
N SER A 13 6.98 -6.37 12.23
CA SER A 13 6.73 -4.98 12.60
C SER A 13 5.64 -4.43 11.69
N HIS A 14 4.62 -3.84 12.31
CA HIS A 14 3.61 -3.08 11.58
C HIS A 14 4.27 -1.89 10.88
N LEU A 15 3.70 -1.50 9.74
CA LEU A 15 4.10 -0.26 9.09
C LEU A 15 3.80 0.91 10.03
N SER A 16 4.79 1.78 10.21
CA SER A 16 4.64 3.03 10.94
C SER A 16 3.73 4.00 10.17
N ALA A 17 3.21 5.01 10.86
CA ALA A 17 2.42 6.07 10.21
C ALA A 17 3.22 6.78 9.10
N THR A 18 4.53 6.97 9.30
CA THR A 18 5.44 7.54 8.30
C THR A 18 5.51 6.67 7.05
N GLU A 19 5.76 5.36 7.21
CA GLU A 19 5.81 4.43 6.07
C GLU A 19 4.48 4.38 5.31
N ARG A 20 3.34 4.45 6.00
CA ARG A 20 2.03 4.54 5.35
C ARG A 20 1.85 5.84 4.57
N GLY A 21 2.32 6.96 5.12
CA GLY A 21 2.36 8.25 4.43
C GLY A 21 3.22 8.21 3.16
N GLU A 22 4.38 7.56 3.25
CA GLU A 22 5.28 7.35 2.10
C GLU A 22 4.63 6.46 1.02
N ILE A 23 3.96 5.37 1.41
CA ILE A 23 3.19 4.53 0.48
C ILE A 23 2.14 5.38 -0.26
N ALA A 24 1.38 6.21 0.47
CA ALA A 24 0.38 7.09 -0.14
C ALA A 24 0.99 8.09 -1.13
N ALA A 25 2.12 8.70 -0.78
CA ALA A 25 2.85 9.61 -1.67
C ALA A 25 3.34 8.90 -2.93
N TYR A 26 3.96 7.71 -2.80
CA TYR A 26 4.45 6.96 -3.95
C TYR A 26 3.35 6.45 -4.87
N LEU A 27 2.20 6.05 -4.31
CA LEU A 27 1.03 5.69 -5.11
C LEU A 27 0.49 6.89 -5.90
N LYS A 28 0.46 8.08 -5.28
CA LYS A 28 0.10 9.33 -5.97
C LYS A 28 1.07 9.68 -7.10
N MET A 29 2.34 9.31 -6.95
CA MET A 29 3.37 9.42 -7.99
C MET A 29 3.29 8.31 -9.06
N GLY A 30 2.36 7.35 -8.95
CA GLY A 30 2.17 6.27 -9.91
C GLY A 30 3.17 5.11 -9.78
N LYS A 31 3.88 4.99 -8.65
CA LYS A 31 4.82 3.88 -8.42
C LYS A 31 4.10 2.56 -8.20
N LYS A 32 4.69 1.47 -8.69
CA LYS A 32 4.17 0.11 -8.48
C LYS A 32 4.49 -0.39 -7.07
N PRO A 33 3.67 -1.25 -6.47
CA PRO A 33 3.92 -1.80 -5.12
C PRO A 33 5.30 -2.44 -4.94
N VAL A 34 5.83 -3.07 -5.99
CA VAL A 34 7.18 -3.67 -5.99
C VAL A 34 8.28 -2.61 -5.84
N GLU A 35 8.11 -1.45 -6.49
CA GLU A 35 9.06 -0.33 -6.39
C GLU A 35 8.98 0.29 -5.00
N ILE A 36 7.77 0.49 -4.48
CA ILE A 36 7.52 1.00 -3.12
C ILE A 36 8.16 0.08 -2.08
N ALA A 37 8.01 -1.24 -2.24
CA ALA A 37 8.63 -2.23 -1.38
C ALA A 37 10.17 -2.12 -1.36
N ARG A 38 10.80 -1.91 -2.52
CA ARG A 38 12.25 -1.70 -2.61
C ARG A 38 12.69 -0.39 -1.95
N LEU A 39 11.93 0.69 -2.14
CA LEU A 39 12.22 2.00 -1.54
C LEU A 39 12.14 1.97 -0.01
N LEU A 40 11.14 1.28 0.54
CA LEU A 40 10.91 1.16 1.98
C LEU A 40 11.71 0.03 2.65
N GLY A 41 12.44 -0.78 1.87
CA GLY A 41 13.10 -1.98 2.40
C GLY A 41 12.12 -3.01 2.97
N ARG A 42 10.86 -2.99 2.53
CA ARG A 42 9.80 -3.89 2.99
C ARG A 42 9.54 -5.00 1.98
N HIS A 43 8.96 -6.09 2.45
CA HIS A 43 8.56 -7.17 1.55
C HIS A 43 7.37 -6.73 0.68
N CYS A 44 7.37 -7.12 -0.59
CA CYS A 44 6.30 -6.75 -1.52
C CYS A 44 4.91 -7.19 -1.05
N SER A 45 4.80 -8.36 -0.41
CA SER A 45 3.52 -8.82 0.12
C SER A 45 3.00 -7.95 1.26
N THR A 46 3.88 -7.32 2.05
CA THR A 46 3.49 -6.37 3.10
C THR A 46 2.85 -5.14 2.49
N ILE A 47 3.49 -4.56 1.48
CA ILE A 47 2.96 -3.39 0.75
C ILE A 47 1.65 -3.73 0.05
N CYS A 48 1.56 -4.88 -0.65
CA CYS A 48 0.32 -5.28 -1.31
C CYS A 48 -0.85 -5.49 -0.32
N ARG A 49 -0.57 -6.11 0.84
CA ARG A 49 -1.59 -6.30 1.89
C ARG A 49 -2.01 -4.97 2.50
N GLU A 50 -1.07 -4.08 2.77
CA GLU A 50 -1.34 -2.74 3.27
C GLU A 50 -2.22 -1.97 2.30
N ILE A 51 -1.86 -1.93 1.02
CA ILE A 51 -2.66 -1.27 -0.03
C ILE A 51 -4.06 -1.87 -0.06
N LYS A 52 -4.19 -3.20 -0.11
CA LYS A 52 -5.48 -3.87 -0.12
C LYS A 52 -6.35 -3.53 1.11
N ARG A 53 -5.74 -3.32 2.28
CA ARG A 53 -6.45 -2.94 3.50
C ARG A 53 -6.81 -1.46 3.55
N GLY A 54 -5.93 -0.58 3.07
CA GLY A 54 -6.11 0.88 3.10
C GLY A 54 -6.82 1.45 1.86
N SER A 55 -7.07 0.62 0.86
CA SER A 55 -7.81 0.92 -0.36
C SER A 55 -9.31 0.96 -0.09
N VAL A 56 -9.94 2.11 -0.34
CA VAL A 56 -11.38 2.32 -0.23
C VAL A 56 -11.95 2.69 -1.59
N ASP A 57 -13.08 2.10 -1.95
CA ASP A 57 -13.81 2.47 -3.15
C ASP A 57 -14.47 3.84 -2.93
N GLN A 58 -14.06 4.81 -3.73
CA GLN A 58 -14.52 6.19 -3.65
C GLN A 58 -15.31 6.55 -4.89
N VAL A 59 -16.32 7.39 -4.71
CA VAL A 59 -17.13 7.94 -5.79
C VAL A 59 -16.73 9.38 -6.00
N LYS A 60 -16.32 9.71 -7.23
CA LYS A 60 -16.11 11.10 -7.63
C LYS A 60 -17.16 11.48 -8.65
N ASP A 61 -17.99 12.44 -8.29
CA ASP A 61 -18.85 13.12 -9.25
C ASP A 61 -18.04 14.11 -10.07
N LYS A 62 -18.11 13.96 -11.39
CA LYS A 62 -17.65 14.97 -12.35
C LYS A 62 -18.82 15.30 -13.26
N ASN A 63 -19.36 16.51 -13.14
CA ASN A 63 -20.46 17.03 -13.98
C ASN A 63 -21.68 16.09 -14.03
N GLY A 64 -22.11 15.57 -12.88
CA GLY A 64 -23.27 14.68 -12.76
C GLY A 64 -23.02 13.21 -13.17
N LYS A 65 -21.78 12.86 -13.55
CA LYS A 65 -21.37 11.47 -13.79
C LYS A 65 -20.54 10.95 -12.62
N GLN A 66 -21.06 9.92 -11.95
CA GLN A 66 -20.35 9.19 -10.91
C GLN A 66 -19.23 8.35 -11.53
N THR A 67 -18.01 8.52 -11.03
CA THR A 67 -16.84 7.70 -11.37
C THR A 67 -16.33 6.99 -10.13
N PHE A 68 -16.30 5.67 -10.18
CA PHE A 68 -15.76 4.84 -9.10
C PHE A 68 -14.26 4.70 -9.28
N PHE A 69 -13.49 4.95 -8.23
CA PHE A 69 -12.04 4.73 -8.24
C PHE A 69 -11.59 4.26 -6.86
N ASN A 70 -10.60 3.39 -6.86
CA ASN A 70 -10.01 2.89 -5.64
C ASN A 70 -8.92 3.86 -5.16
N ALA A 71 -9.07 4.38 -3.95
CA ALA A 71 -8.13 5.34 -3.36
C ALA A 71 -7.51 4.74 -2.09
N TYR A 72 -6.19 4.74 -2.03
CA TYR A 72 -5.46 4.35 -0.82
C TYR A 72 -5.38 5.54 0.14
N PHE A 73 -5.81 5.33 1.39
CA PHE A 73 -5.69 6.30 2.47
C PHE A 73 -4.83 5.72 3.59
N ALA A 74 -3.76 6.43 3.97
CA ALA A 74 -2.80 5.98 4.99
C ALA A 74 -3.47 5.67 6.36
N ASP A 75 -4.51 6.41 6.72
CA ASP A 75 -5.24 6.23 7.98
C ASP A 75 -6.15 4.99 7.99
N SER A 76 -6.52 4.47 6.81
CA SER A 76 -7.44 3.33 6.71
C SER A 76 -6.79 2.01 7.08
N GLY A 77 -5.46 1.88 6.88
CA GLY A 77 -4.69 0.68 7.21
C GLY A 77 -4.54 0.43 8.71
N GLN A 78 -4.75 1.44 9.55
CA GLN A 78 -4.66 1.32 11.02
C GLN A 78 -5.92 0.71 11.65
N ARG A 79 -7.08 0.81 10.98
CA ARG A 79 -8.38 0.37 11.52
C ARG A 79 -8.57 -1.16 11.62
N VAL A 80 -7.63 -1.93 11.07
CA VAL A 80 -7.66 -3.41 11.03
C VAL A 80 -6.77 -4.03 12.11
N TYR A 81 -6.17 -3.22 13.00
CA TYR A 81 -5.32 -3.66 14.10
C TYR A 81 -5.87 -3.24 15.46
#